data_AF-A0AAU9WQJ2-F1
#
_entry.id   AF-A0AAU9WQJ2-F1
#
_cell.length_a   1.000
_cell.length_b   1.000
_cell.length_c   1.000
_cell.angle_alpha   90.00
_cell.angle_beta   90.00
_cell.angle_gamma   90.00
#
_symmetry.space_group_name_H-M   'P 1'
#
loop_
_entity.id
_entity.type
_entity.pdbx_description
1 polymer ?
#
loop_
_entity_poly.entity_id
_entity_poly.type
_entity_poly.pdbx_seq_one_letter_code
_entity_poly.pdbx_strand_id
1 'polypeptide(L)'
;MIAGDIKRHLKVHVGKQIEEEDVPRAAAIMKAGKATRGPRQVRGKKEVETPGRLRKWCPVDGCNTITSYLSQHLVKAHRLKSSHTQYRVHLKEAERYTGIQELDCLLTLPSKAPSSKLISPSFLTAQPNPREHKTNEDEEIEETQGIEETQEQEEEEEEEEEEEEEEWHPEGEVEESDEDSEDAPTIKIRKEEYYSATKFTSYRHQWLSGFFKYLKSPSAGYKKLENRLQHVGQVEKLLETLDPNGKDITILGEEFGDIVWNKWVSPHLSEGTKAPGTLASYLTSLEKFFVFVTSDKYQRKEMPPLHGNDLDVFKGTINTLKGWRVTIDNETQDVQHRTHLRECDTLLTETDINLLSQSKPYIDGMKAITQAKAGKRLSIQQFTNARDLLLVKLALLVASRPAR
;
A
#
# COMPACT_ATOMS: atom_id res chain seq x y z
N MET A 1 -18.54 -2.35 1.24
CA MET A 1 -18.55 -3.83 1.38
C MET A 1 -17.10 -4.31 1.46
N ILE A 2 -16.56 -4.60 2.65
CA ILE A 2 -15.10 -4.87 2.86
C ILE A 2 -14.84 -6.35 3.24
N ALA A 3 -15.88 -7.19 3.26
CA ALA A 3 -15.76 -8.56 3.76
C ALA A 3 -15.16 -9.57 2.75
N GLY A 4 -14.97 -9.17 1.48
CA GLY A 4 -14.46 -10.05 0.42
C GLY A 4 -12.94 -10.22 0.41
N ASP A 5 -12.20 -9.25 0.95
CA ASP A 5 -10.76 -9.16 0.67
C ASP A 5 -9.86 -9.73 1.78
N ILE A 6 -10.30 -9.64 3.04
CA ILE A 6 -9.48 -10.06 4.19
C ILE A 6 -9.18 -11.57 4.15
N LYS A 7 -10.17 -12.40 3.78
CA LYS A 7 -9.93 -13.84 3.66
C LYS A 7 -9.00 -14.19 2.51
N ARG A 8 -9.07 -13.45 1.39
CA ARG A 8 -8.19 -13.67 0.22
C ARG A 8 -6.76 -13.26 0.56
N HIS A 9 -6.60 -12.11 1.19
CA HIS A 9 -5.32 -11.63 1.68
C HIS A 9 -4.67 -12.62 2.68
N LEU A 10 -5.43 -13.12 3.66
CA LEU A 10 -4.91 -14.10 4.63
C LEU A 10 -4.46 -15.42 4.01
N LYS A 11 -5.02 -15.82 2.86
CA LYS A 11 -4.58 -17.03 2.15
C LYS A 11 -3.14 -16.92 1.62
N VAL A 12 -2.65 -15.70 1.35
CA VAL A 12 -1.26 -15.48 0.91
C VAL A 12 -0.26 -15.76 2.04
N HIS A 13 -0.72 -15.73 3.29
CA HIS A 13 0.10 -16.01 4.48
C HIS A 13 -0.01 -17.45 4.97
N VAL A 14 -0.80 -18.29 4.29
CA VAL A 14 -0.93 -19.71 4.62
C VAL A 14 0.40 -20.42 4.38
N GLY A 15 0.84 -21.24 5.34
CA GLY A 15 2.12 -21.96 5.30
C GLY A 15 3.34 -21.12 5.71
N LYS A 16 3.20 -19.78 5.81
CA LYS A 16 4.26 -18.89 6.33
C LYS A 16 4.04 -18.55 7.80
N GLN A 17 2.82 -18.12 8.15
CA GLN A 17 2.48 -17.58 9.47
C GLN A 17 1.12 -18.05 9.99
N ILE A 18 0.29 -18.65 9.12
CA ILE A 18 -1.07 -19.06 9.43
C ILE A 18 -1.30 -20.45 8.83
N GLU A 19 -1.95 -21.34 9.56
CA GLU A 19 -2.43 -22.62 9.02
C GLU A 19 -3.75 -22.40 8.26
N GLU A 20 -4.00 -23.17 7.19
CA GLU A 20 -5.20 -22.97 6.36
C GLU A 20 -6.51 -23.05 7.17
N GLU A 21 -6.53 -23.91 8.19
CA GLU A 21 -7.66 -24.10 9.11
C GLU A 21 -7.96 -22.86 9.97
N ASP A 22 -6.95 -22.02 10.24
CA ASP A 22 -7.05 -20.84 11.10
C ASP A 22 -7.45 -19.57 10.33
N VAL A 23 -7.37 -19.58 9.00
CA VAL A 23 -7.76 -18.44 8.13
C VAL A 23 -9.16 -17.90 8.47
N PRO A 24 -10.21 -18.73 8.65
CA PRO A 24 -11.54 -18.21 8.98
C PRO A 24 -11.60 -17.55 10.37
N ARG A 25 -10.79 -18.01 11.32
CA ARG A 25 -10.71 -17.46 12.68
C ARG A 25 -9.94 -16.15 12.70
N ALA A 26 -8.78 -16.10 12.04
CA ALA A 26 -8.00 -14.88 11.83
C ALA A 26 -8.82 -13.78 11.14
N ALA A 27 -9.56 -14.14 10.07
CA ALA A 27 -10.43 -13.21 9.38
C ALA A 27 -11.54 -12.63 10.28
N ALA A 28 -12.09 -13.44 11.19
CA ALA A 28 -13.10 -12.99 12.13
C ALA A 28 -12.53 -11.98 13.14
N ILE A 29 -11.32 -12.22 13.65
CA ILE A 29 -10.60 -11.32 14.57
C ILE A 29 -10.31 -9.98 13.88
N MET A 30 -9.72 -10.01 12.68
CA MET A 30 -9.42 -8.80 11.90
C MET A 30 -10.69 -7.99 11.62
N LYS A 31 -11.80 -8.66 11.29
CA LYS A 31 -13.10 -7.99 11.08
C LYS A 31 -13.69 -7.41 12.37
N ALA A 32 -13.47 -8.06 13.52
CA ALA A 32 -13.96 -7.58 14.81
C ALA A 32 -13.12 -6.42 15.36
N GLY A 33 -11.82 -6.39 15.06
CA GLY A 33 -10.88 -5.34 15.44
C GLY A 33 -10.64 -5.25 16.94
N LYS A 34 -10.16 -4.09 17.42
CA LYS A 34 -9.85 -3.84 18.84
C LYS A 34 -11.10 -3.78 19.75
N ALA A 35 -12.30 -3.71 19.19
CA ALA A 35 -13.53 -3.52 19.96
C ALA A 35 -14.00 -4.82 20.65
N THR A 36 -13.96 -4.83 21.99
CA THR A 36 -14.44 -5.96 22.82
C THR A 36 -15.93 -5.87 23.18
N ARG A 37 -16.59 -4.76 22.84
CA ARG A 37 -18.01 -4.50 23.12
C ARG A 37 -18.78 -4.10 21.86
N GLY A 38 -20.09 -4.34 21.89
CA GLY A 38 -21.02 -3.80 20.90
C GLY A 38 -21.31 -2.32 21.12
N PRO A 39 -22.19 -1.73 20.29
CA PRO A 39 -22.61 -0.33 20.44
C PRO A 39 -23.17 -0.03 21.83
N ARG A 40 -23.00 1.22 22.29
CA ARG A 40 -23.59 1.71 23.55
C ARG A 40 -25.11 1.58 23.52
N GLN A 41 -25.71 1.30 24.66
CA GLN A 41 -27.16 1.17 24.78
C GLN A 41 -27.74 2.40 25.50
N VAL A 42 -28.67 3.09 24.85
CA VAL A 42 -29.48 4.13 25.48
C VAL A 42 -30.72 3.46 26.07
N ARG A 43 -30.95 3.63 27.37
CA ARG A 43 -32.14 3.08 28.07
C ARG A 43 -32.84 4.17 28.86
N GLY A 44 -34.13 4.37 28.57
CA GLY A 44 -35.03 5.24 29.32
C GLY A 44 -35.19 6.64 28.73
N LYS A 45 -36.14 7.42 29.28
CA LYS A 45 -36.42 8.81 28.90
C LYS A 45 -35.34 9.83 29.32
N LYS A 46 -34.42 9.41 30.19
CA LYS A 46 -33.19 10.15 30.49
C LYS A 46 -32.08 9.40 29.76
N GLU A 47 -31.42 10.04 28.81
CA GLU A 47 -30.32 9.49 28.00
C GLU A 47 -29.10 9.11 28.86
N VAL A 48 -29.23 8.07 29.67
CA VAL A 48 -28.10 7.49 30.39
C VAL A 48 -27.48 6.44 29.47
N GLU A 49 -26.34 6.78 28.89
CA GLU A 49 -25.58 5.86 28.06
C GLU A 49 -25.00 4.73 28.92
N THR A 50 -25.39 3.50 28.63
CA THR A 50 -24.81 2.31 29.26
C THR A 50 -23.80 1.64 28.33
N PRO A 51 -22.70 1.07 28.84
CA PRO A 51 -21.73 0.36 28.03
C PRO A 51 -22.38 -0.78 27.22
N GLY A 52 -21.95 -0.93 25.97
CA GLY A 52 -22.44 -2.01 25.11
C GLY A 52 -22.15 -3.40 25.65
N ARG A 53 -22.92 -4.39 25.17
CA ARG A 53 -22.75 -5.80 25.54
C ARG A 53 -21.37 -6.30 25.13
N LEU A 54 -20.75 -7.15 25.95
CA LEU A 54 -19.48 -7.81 25.62
C LEU A 54 -19.66 -8.68 24.37
N ARG A 55 -18.68 -8.63 23.48
CA ARG A 55 -18.59 -9.54 22.36
C ARG A 55 -18.06 -10.88 22.84
N LYS A 56 -18.59 -11.96 22.27
CA LYS A 56 -18.22 -13.33 22.60
C LYS A 56 -17.99 -14.13 21.32
N TRP A 57 -17.16 -15.15 21.44
CA TRP A 57 -17.05 -16.20 20.43
C TRP A 57 -18.29 -17.09 20.43
N CYS A 58 -18.69 -17.53 19.24
CA CYS A 58 -19.65 -18.62 19.13
C CYS A 58 -18.95 -19.92 19.54
N PRO A 59 -19.49 -20.68 20.51
CA PRO A 59 -18.88 -21.94 20.97
C PRO A 59 -19.33 -23.16 20.17
N VAL A 60 -20.02 -22.96 19.04
CA VAL A 60 -20.42 -24.06 18.15
C VAL A 60 -19.24 -24.42 17.26
N ASP A 61 -18.90 -25.71 17.22
CA ASP A 61 -17.77 -26.21 16.43
C ASP A 61 -17.83 -25.74 14.97
N GLY A 62 -16.70 -25.24 14.47
CA GLY A 62 -16.57 -24.67 13.13
C GLY A 62 -17.15 -23.25 12.95
N CYS A 63 -17.73 -22.64 13.98
CA CYS A 63 -18.30 -21.29 13.89
C CYS A 63 -17.37 -20.20 14.45
N ASN A 64 -16.71 -19.47 13.54
CA ASN A 64 -15.79 -18.37 13.90
C ASN A 64 -16.51 -17.02 14.08
N THR A 65 -17.76 -16.98 14.53
CA THR A 65 -18.50 -15.70 14.65
C THR A 65 -18.25 -15.02 15.98
N ILE A 66 -17.79 -13.78 15.95
CA ILE A 66 -17.71 -12.88 17.11
C ILE A 66 -18.96 -11.97 17.13
N THR A 67 -19.72 -11.97 18.22
CA THR A 67 -20.93 -11.13 18.33
C THR A 67 -21.27 -10.70 19.75
N SER A 68 -21.88 -9.54 19.90
CA SER A 68 -22.47 -9.06 21.16
C SER A 68 -23.87 -9.61 21.44
N TYR A 69 -24.47 -10.30 20.46
CA TYR A 69 -25.84 -10.85 20.52
C TYR A 69 -25.85 -12.37 20.27
N LEU A 70 -25.06 -13.10 21.06
CA LEU A 70 -24.86 -14.55 20.88
C LEU A 70 -26.17 -15.34 20.89
N SER A 71 -27.12 -15.01 21.77
CA SER A 71 -28.44 -15.66 21.82
C SER A 71 -29.17 -15.62 20.47
N GLN A 72 -29.18 -14.46 19.82
CA GLN A 72 -29.82 -14.30 18.51
C GLN A 72 -29.04 -15.05 17.42
N HIS A 73 -27.71 -15.06 17.50
CA HIS A 73 -26.87 -15.78 16.57
C HIS A 73 -27.11 -17.29 16.64
N LEU A 74 -27.16 -17.88 17.83
CA LEU A 74 -27.45 -19.32 18.01
C LEU A 74 -28.81 -19.72 17.41
N VAL A 75 -29.83 -18.88 17.57
CA VAL A 75 -31.15 -19.12 16.98
C VAL A 75 -31.13 -19.00 15.46
N LYS A 76 -30.48 -17.97 14.91
CA LYS A 76 -30.52 -17.66 13.48
C LYS A 76 -29.56 -18.52 12.65
N ALA A 77 -28.30 -18.63 13.07
CA ALA A 77 -27.25 -19.33 12.34
C ALA A 77 -27.25 -20.85 12.61
N HIS A 78 -27.52 -21.24 13.86
CA HIS A 78 -27.45 -22.64 14.29
C HIS A 78 -28.82 -23.29 14.55
N ARG A 79 -29.93 -22.55 14.37
CA ARG A 79 -31.31 -23.03 14.56
C ARG A 79 -31.57 -23.63 15.95
N LEU A 80 -30.80 -23.22 16.96
CA LEU A 80 -30.94 -23.67 18.34
C LEU A 80 -32.04 -22.87 19.04
N LYS A 81 -33.13 -23.54 19.45
CA LYS A 81 -34.22 -22.90 20.19
C LYS A 81 -33.82 -22.70 21.65
N SER A 82 -34.41 -21.69 22.29
CA SER A 82 -34.19 -21.41 23.72
C SER A 82 -34.58 -22.56 24.66
N SER A 83 -35.48 -23.44 24.20
CA SER A 83 -35.88 -24.66 24.91
C SER A 83 -34.86 -25.79 24.84
N HIS A 84 -33.90 -25.75 23.90
CA HIS A 84 -32.91 -26.81 23.76
C HIS A 84 -31.83 -26.69 24.85
N THR A 85 -31.46 -27.82 25.45
CA THR A 85 -30.39 -27.86 26.46
C THR A 85 -29.07 -27.33 25.90
N GLN A 86 -28.73 -27.70 24.66
CA GLN A 86 -27.53 -27.24 23.96
C GLN A 86 -27.45 -25.70 23.85
N TYR A 87 -28.58 -25.02 23.64
CA TYR A 87 -28.60 -23.55 23.61
C TYR A 87 -28.14 -22.94 24.94
N ARG A 88 -28.57 -23.52 26.06
CA ARG A 88 -28.20 -23.04 27.41
C ARG A 88 -26.74 -23.38 27.76
N VAL A 89 -26.25 -24.53 27.28
CA VAL A 89 -24.86 -24.96 27.45
C VAL A 89 -23.92 -24.02 26.69
N HIS A 90 -24.16 -23.80 25.40
CA HIS A 90 -23.36 -22.88 24.58
C HIS A 90 -23.37 -21.44 25.13
N LEU A 91 -24.49 -20.93 25.66
CA LEU A 91 -24.46 -19.59 26.28
C LEU A 91 -23.52 -19.49 27.50
N LYS A 92 -23.29 -20.60 28.21
CA LYS A 92 -22.38 -20.67 29.35
C LYS A 92 -20.92 -20.86 28.90
N GLU A 93 -20.69 -21.72 27.92
CA GLU A 93 -19.35 -22.04 27.40
C GLU A 93 -18.76 -20.92 26.54
N ALA A 94 -19.59 -20.02 26.02
CA ALA A 94 -19.11 -18.94 25.16
C ALA A 94 -18.10 -18.01 25.85
N GLU A 95 -16.88 -18.07 25.36
CA GLU A 95 -15.75 -17.25 25.79
C GLU A 95 -15.88 -15.80 25.31
N ARG A 96 -15.23 -14.90 26.04
CA ARG A 96 -15.23 -13.47 25.72
C ARG A 96 -14.18 -13.18 24.67
N TYR A 97 -14.52 -12.32 23.71
CA TYR A 97 -13.54 -11.76 22.81
C TYR A 97 -12.72 -10.67 23.53
N THR A 98 -11.42 -10.83 23.55
CA THR A 98 -10.45 -10.00 24.27
C THR A 98 -9.77 -8.95 23.40
N GLY A 99 -9.96 -9.00 22.07
CA GLY A 99 -9.49 -7.98 21.13
C GLY A 99 -8.52 -8.52 20.10
N ILE A 100 -7.92 -7.61 19.32
CA ILE A 100 -7.05 -7.97 18.19
C ILE A 100 -5.81 -8.79 18.60
N GLN A 101 -5.38 -8.69 19.86
CA GLN A 101 -4.28 -9.49 20.44
C GLN A 101 -4.50 -11.01 20.33
N GLU A 102 -5.74 -11.48 20.17
CA GLU A 102 -6.01 -12.89 19.89
C GLU A 102 -5.45 -13.34 18.53
N LEU A 103 -5.21 -12.40 17.61
CA LEU A 103 -4.53 -12.68 16.34
C LEU A 103 -3.07 -13.04 16.58
N ASP A 104 -2.38 -12.32 17.45
CA ASP A 104 -0.98 -12.60 17.78
C ASP A 104 -0.83 -14.01 18.36
N CYS A 105 -1.76 -14.43 19.23
CA CYS A 105 -1.81 -15.80 19.74
C CYS A 105 -2.00 -16.86 18.64
N LEU A 106 -2.69 -16.53 17.53
CA LEU A 106 -2.81 -17.43 16.38
C LEU A 106 -1.55 -17.44 15.51
N LEU A 107 -0.83 -16.32 15.43
CA LEU A 107 0.37 -16.17 14.58
C LEU A 107 1.67 -16.69 15.25
N THR A 108 1.66 -16.89 16.57
CA THR A 108 2.90 -17.21 17.34
C THR A 108 3.13 -18.72 17.54
N LEU A 109 2.58 -19.60 16.71
CA LEU A 109 2.85 -21.05 16.83
C LEU A 109 3.81 -21.54 15.73
N PRO A 110 5.01 -22.03 16.07
CA PRO A 110 5.71 -23.02 15.27
C PRO A 110 5.32 -24.45 15.72
N SER A 111 4.76 -25.21 14.77
CA SER A 111 4.76 -26.69 14.64
C SER A 111 4.22 -27.62 15.75
N LYS A 112 3.17 -28.37 15.37
CA LYS A 112 2.69 -29.72 15.83
C LYS A 112 3.09 -30.26 17.21
N ALA A 113 2.09 -30.43 18.09
CA ALA A 113 1.84 -31.63 18.92
C ALA A 113 0.42 -31.59 19.55
N PRO A 114 -0.22 -32.74 19.85
CA PRO A 114 -1.67 -32.85 20.02
C PRO A 114 -2.20 -32.42 21.40
N SER A 115 -3.46 -31.97 21.37
CA SER A 115 -4.37 -31.69 22.49
C SER A 115 -4.01 -32.30 23.85
N SER A 116 -3.73 -31.43 24.83
CA SER A 116 -4.04 -31.71 26.23
C SER A 116 -4.33 -30.43 27.01
N LYS A 117 -5.51 -30.44 27.65
CA LYS A 117 -6.12 -29.46 28.57
C LYS A 117 -5.13 -28.66 29.41
N LEU A 118 -5.20 -27.32 29.36
CA LEU A 118 -4.59 -26.44 30.35
C LEU A 118 -5.64 -25.96 31.37
N ILE A 119 -5.39 -26.35 32.61
CA ILE A 119 -6.04 -25.86 33.83
C ILE A 119 -5.43 -24.49 34.17
N SER A 120 -6.26 -23.60 34.72
CA SER A 120 -5.96 -22.21 35.08
C SER A 120 -4.86 -22.05 36.16
N PRO A 121 -4.19 -20.87 36.25
CA PRO A 121 -3.13 -20.63 37.22
C PRO A 121 -3.69 -20.18 38.59
N SER A 122 -2.98 -20.52 39.66
CA SER A 122 -3.19 -19.93 40.99
C SER A 122 -1.86 -19.69 41.70
N PHE A 123 -1.90 -18.68 42.56
CA PHE A 123 -0.84 -17.88 43.15
C PHE A 123 0.08 -18.59 44.18
N LEU A 124 1.33 -18.09 44.22
CA LEU A 124 2.21 -17.81 45.37
C LEU A 124 3.02 -18.90 46.11
N THR A 125 4.29 -18.51 46.31
CA THR A 125 5.19 -18.65 47.48
C THR A 125 6.27 -19.74 47.55
N ALA A 126 7.51 -19.23 47.65
CA ALA A 126 8.66 -19.60 48.48
C ALA A 126 9.40 -20.95 48.24
N GLN A 127 10.70 -20.80 47.93
CA GLN A 127 11.81 -21.75 48.09
C GLN A 127 11.88 -22.35 49.52
N PRO A 128 12.59 -23.48 49.79
CA PRO A 128 13.93 -23.80 49.27
C PRO A 128 14.27 -25.28 48.92
N ASN A 129 15.43 -25.43 48.24
CA ASN A 129 16.30 -26.61 48.00
C ASN A 129 16.54 -27.46 49.30
N PRO A 130 17.19 -28.67 49.31
CA PRO A 130 18.04 -29.30 48.29
C PRO A 130 17.99 -30.86 48.14
N ARG A 131 18.59 -31.40 47.07
CA ARG A 131 19.70 -32.41 47.09
C ARG A 131 19.77 -33.30 45.83
N GLU A 132 20.94 -33.22 45.20
CA GLU A 132 21.79 -34.25 44.60
C GLU A 132 21.25 -35.70 44.56
N HIS A 133 21.30 -36.37 43.40
CA HIS A 133 22.38 -37.33 43.11
C HIS A 133 22.33 -37.86 41.65
N LYS A 134 23.53 -38.00 41.10
CA LYS A 134 23.92 -38.66 39.84
C LYS A 134 23.59 -40.16 39.84
N THR A 135 23.41 -40.72 38.63
CA THR A 135 24.21 -41.80 37.98
C THR A 135 23.52 -42.11 36.64
N ASN A 136 24.16 -41.89 35.48
CA ASN A 136 25.18 -42.71 34.79
C ASN A 136 24.65 -44.09 34.34
N GLU A 137 24.62 -44.26 33.00
CA GLU A 137 25.28 -45.35 32.24
C GLU A 137 24.28 -46.49 31.97
N ASP A 138 24.28 -47.24 30.90
CA ASP A 138 24.83 -47.20 29.53
C ASP A 138 24.14 -48.40 28.83
N GLU A 139 24.55 -48.69 27.60
CA GLU A 139 24.34 -49.95 26.86
C GLU A 139 23.07 -50.02 25.98
N GLU A 140 23.20 -49.86 24.66
CA GLU A 140 23.67 -50.86 23.67
C GLU A 140 22.53 -51.86 23.35
N ILE A 141 22.22 -52.32 22.13
CA ILE A 141 22.94 -52.38 20.85
C ILE A 141 21.94 -52.83 19.76
N GLU A 142 22.23 -52.45 18.52
CA GLU A 142 21.97 -53.12 17.21
C GLU A 142 20.55 -53.60 16.80
N GLU A 143 20.13 -53.23 15.59
CA GLU A 143 20.41 -54.07 14.42
C GLU A 143 20.24 -53.29 13.09
N THR A 144 21.27 -53.42 12.25
CA THR A 144 21.37 -52.91 10.89
C THR A 144 21.01 -54.00 9.89
N GLN A 145 20.44 -53.61 8.75
CA GLN A 145 20.51 -54.23 7.41
C GLN A 145 19.43 -53.57 6.54
N GLY A 146 19.65 -53.10 5.31
CA GLY A 146 20.79 -53.14 4.42
C GLY A 146 20.56 -52.18 3.25
N ILE A 147 21.65 -51.85 2.58
CA ILE A 147 21.83 -50.85 1.52
C ILE A 147 21.41 -51.45 0.17
N GLU A 148 20.77 -50.66 -0.69
CA GLU A 148 21.04 -50.71 -2.13
C GLU A 148 20.94 -49.29 -2.72
N GLU A 149 22.08 -48.81 -3.22
CA GLU A 149 22.24 -47.53 -3.92
C GLU A 149 21.65 -47.62 -5.33
N THR A 150 20.97 -46.56 -5.80
CA THR A 150 21.14 -46.12 -7.19
C THR A 150 20.87 -44.62 -7.35
N GLN A 151 21.79 -44.01 -8.11
CA GLN A 151 22.06 -42.59 -8.37
C GLN A 151 20.89 -41.72 -8.83
N GLU A 152 20.85 -40.53 -8.23
CA GLU A 152 20.75 -39.17 -8.81
C GLU A 152 20.20 -39.02 -10.24
N GLN A 153 19.05 -38.32 -10.32
CA GLN A 153 18.73 -37.30 -11.32
C GLN A 153 17.49 -36.54 -10.83
N GLU A 154 17.70 -35.41 -10.14
CA GLU A 154 16.65 -34.42 -9.87
C GLU A 154 16.69 -33.40 -11.01
N GLU A 155 15.66 -33.43 -11.85
CA GLU A 155 15.34 -32.33 -12.77
C GLU A 155 14.70 -31.21 -11.93
N GLU A 156 15.42 -30.10 -11.75
CA GLU A 156 14.85 -28.85 -11.25
C GLU A 156 14.01 -28.24 -12.38
N GLU A 157 12.68 -28.30 -12.25
CA GLU A 157 11.76 -27.46 -13.00
C GLU A 157 11.86 -26.03 -12.44
N GLU A 158 12.60 -25.16 -13.12
CA GLU A 158 12.55 -23.71 -12.92
C GLU A 158 11.16 -23.22 -13.39
N GLU A 159 10.25 -22.96 -12.45
CA GLU A 159 9.05 -22.18 -12.72
C GLU A 159 9.48 -20.72 -12.99
N GLU A 160 9.39 -20.31 -14.26
CA GLU A 160 9.49 -18.93 -14.70
C GLU A 160 8.37 -18.10 -14.03
N GLU A 161 8.69 -17.42 -12.93
CA GLU A 161 7.85 -16.33 -12.42
C GLU A 161 7.91 -15.16 -13.43
N GLU A 162 6.85 -14.98 -14.21
CA GLU A 162 6.62 -13.76 -14.96
C GLU A 162 6.48 -12.58 -13.98
N GLU A 163 7.58 -11.85 -13.77
CA GLU A 163 7.59 -10.56 -13.09
C GLU A 163 6.80 -9.54 -13.95
N GLU A 164 5.49 -9.41 -13.69
CA GLU A 164 4.76 -8.21 -14.07
C GLU A 164 5.35 -7.03 -13.27
N GLU A 165 6.22 -6.24 -13.91
CA GLU A 165 6.61 -4.92 -13.42
C GLU A 165 5.34 -4.05 -13.30
N GLU A 166 4.72 -4.02 -12.11
CA GLU A 166 3.72 -3.01 -11.77
C GLU A 166 4.40 -1.63 -11.83
N GLU A 167 4.28 -0.98 -12.98
CA GLU A 167 4.62 0.43 -13.16
C GLU A 167 3.81 1.23 -12.15
N TRP A 168 4.49 1.76 -11.12
CA TRP A 168 3.87 2.63 -10.12
C TRP A 168 3.20 3.81 -10.85
N HIS A 169 1.88 3.74 -10.95
CA HIS A 169 1.05 4.81 -11.46
C HIS A 169 0.63 5.68 -10.28
N PRO A 170 1.18 6.89 -10.10
CA PRO A 170 0.54 7.85 -9.24
C PRO A 170 -0.82 8.18 -9.86
N GLU A 171 -1.91 7.84 -9.17
CA GLU A 171 -3.21 8.43 -9.45
C GLU A 171 -3.09 9.94 -9.21
N GLY A 172 -2.84 10.68 -10.29
CA GLY A 172 -2.64 12.11 -10.28
C GLY A 172 -1.37 12.48 -11.03
N GLU A 173 -1.54 12.99 -12.24
CA GLU A 173 -0.56 13.90 -12.84
C GLU A 173 -0.31 15.03 -11.82
N VAL A 174 0.75 14.90 -11.04
CA VAL A 174 1.28 16.02 -10.27
C VAL A 174 1.99 16.88 -11.31
N GLU A 175 1.24 17.77 -11.94
CA GLU A 175 1.85 18.89 -12.64
C GLU A 175 2.68 19.65 -11.60
N GLU A 176 4.01 19.52 -11.69
CA GLU A 176 4.87 20.52 -11.07
C GLU A 176 4.48 21.86 -11.70
N SER A 177 3.89 22.72 -10.88
CA SER A 177 3.74 24.14 -11.15
C SER A 177 5.14 24.76 -11.20
N ASP A 178 5.85 24.53 -12.29
CA ASP A 178 6.88 25.45 -12.75
C ASP A 178 6.17 26.74 -13.19
N GLU A 179 6.75 27.87 -12.77
CA GLU A 179 6.26 29.22 -12.99
C GLU A 179 5.58 29.42 -14.36
N ASP A 180 4.34 29.89 -14.30
CA ASP A 180 3.51 30.31 -15.42
C ASP A 180 4.30 31.29 -16.31
N SER A 181 4.88 30.75 -17.38
CA SER A 181 5.65 31.47 -18.38
C SER A 181 5.15 31.03 -19.75
N GLU A 182 4.75 32.01 -20.57
CA GLU A 182 4.22 31.82 -21.92
C GLU A 182 5.21 31.13 -22.91
N ASP A 183 6.38 30.69 -22.44
CA ASP A 183 7.47 30.06 -23.20
C ASP A 183 7.57 28.52 -23.06
N ALA A 184 6.65 27.85 -22.34
CA ALA A 184 6.74 26.41 -22.06
C ALA A 184 6.95 25.50 -23.31
N PRO A 185 6.29 25.73 -24.47
CA PRO A 185 6.54 24.92 -25.68
C PRO A 185 7.96 25.14 -26.23
N THR A 186 8.45 26.38 -26.20
CA THR A 186 9.78 26.77 -26.70
C THR A 186 10.89 26.15 -25.83
N ILE A 187 10.68 26.09 -24.53
CA ILE A 187 11.62 25.46 -23.58
C ILE A 187 11.69 23.95 -23.81
N LYS A 188 10.55 23.27 -23.99
CA LYS A 188 10.50 21.83 -24.29
C LYS A 188 11.27 21.48 -25.57
N ILE A 189 11.08 22.26 -26.65
CA ILE A 189 11.78 22.07 -27.92
C ILE A 189 13.31 22.24 -27.76
N ARG A 190 13.76 23.28 -27.05
CA ARG A 190 15.19 23.51 -26.81
C ARG A 190 15.82 22.38 -25.99
N LYS A 191 15.12 21.84 -25.00
CA LYS A 191 15.60 20.69 -24.22
C LYS A 191 15.66 19.41 -25.05
N GLU A 192 14.68 19.17 -25.91
CA GLU A 192 14.72 18.04 -26.85
C GLU A 192 15.92 18.14 -27.80
N GLU A 193 16.17 19.32 -28.38
CA GLU A 193 17.34 19.56 -29.24
C GLU A 193 18.65 19.32 -28.49
N TYR A 194 18.74 19.79 -27.24
CA TYR A 194 19.89 19.60 -26.37
C TYR A 194 20.17 18.10 -26.12
N TYR A 195 19.20 17.33 -25.63
CA TYR A 195 19.41 15.90 -25.34
C TYR A 195 19.48 15.02 -26.60
N SER A 196 19.04 15.52 -27.75
CA SER A 196 19.17 14.83 -29.05
C SER A 196 20.53 15.08 -29.71
N ALA A 197 21.39 15.89 -29.11
CA ALA A 197 22.67 16.27 -29.69
C ALA A 197 23.59 15.06 -29.98
N THR A 198 24.49 15.26 -30.94
CA THR A 198 25.57 14.33 -31.30
C THR A 198 26.95 14.88 -30.97
N LYS A 199 27.03 16.15 -30.56
CA LYS A 199 28.23 16.80 -30.06
C LYS A 199 27.97 17.19 -28.61
N PHE A 200 28.82 16.72 -27.72
CA PHE A 200 28.63 16.88 -26.28
C PHE A 200 29.63 17.88 -25.71
N THR A 201 29.17 18.64 -24.72
CA THR A 201 29.98 19.65 -24.00
C THR A 201 30.72 19.05 -22.81
N SER A 202 30.25 17.92 -22.30
CA SER A 202 30.83 17.17 -21.17
C SER A 202 30.42 15.70 -21.23
N TYR A 203 31.07 14.84 -20.44
CA TYR A 203 30.66 13.44 -20.29
C TYR A 203 29.27 13.33 -19.66
N ARG A 204 28.92 14.25 -18.76
CA ARG A 204 27.57 14.38 -18.20
C ARG A 204 26.53 14.60 -19.30
N HIS A 205 26.75 15.56 -20.19
CA HIS A 205 25.84 15.83 -21.32
C HIS A 205 25.75 14.60 -22.25
N GLN A 206 26.86 13.90 -22.49
CA GLN A 206 26.86 12.67 -23.28
C GLN A 206 26.02 11.55 -22.62
N TRP A 207 26.14 11.35 -21.30
CA TRP A 207 25.33 10.40 -20.55
C TRP A 207 23.84 10.75 -20.57
N LEU A 208 23.48 12.02 -20.35
CA LEU A 208 22.08 12.49 -20.39
C LEU A 208 21.46 12.31 -21.78
N SER A 209 22.23 12.60 -22.85
CA SER A 209 21.78 12.38 -24.23
C SER A 209 21.62 10.89 -24.55
N GLY A 210 22.53 10.06 -24.05
CA GLY A 210 22.44 8.60 -24.14
C GLY A 210 21.19 8.08 -23.44
N PHE A 211 20.92 8.55 -22.22
CA PHE A 211 19.73 8.19 -21.45
C PHE A 211 18.44 8.62 -22.15
N PHE A 212 18.41 9.84 -22.69
CA PHE A 212 17.28 10.32 -23.48
C PHE A 212 16.97 9.38 -24.65
N LYS A 213 17.99 8.94 -25.40
CA LYS A 213 17.85 7.96 -26.50
C LYS A 213 17.40 6.60 -26.00
N TYR A 214 18.01 6.09 -24.92
CA TYR A 214 17.66 4.82 -24.29
C TYR A 214 16.19 4.73 -23.90
N LEU A 215 15.61 5.81 -23.35
CA LEU A 215 14.20 5.81 -22.92
C LEU A 215 13.19 5.61 -24.07
N LYS A 216 13.61 5.76 -25.33
CA LYS A 216 12.81 5.44 -26.52
C LYS A 216 12.99 3.99 -26.99
N SER A 217 13.82 3.19 -26.31
CA SER A 217 14.00 1.77 -26.63
C SER A 217 12.84 0.92 -26.09
N PRO A 218 12.59 -0.26 -26.68
CA PRO A 218 11.62 -1.22 -26.14
C PRO A 218 11.95 -1.64 -24.70
N SER A 219 13.24 -1.82 -24.39
CA SER A 219 13.72 -2.19 -23.04
C SER A 219 13.42 -1.14 -21.97
N ALA A 220 13.15 0.10 -22.37
CA ALA A 220 12.78 1.18 -21.46
C ALA A 220 11.27 1.50 -21.48
N GLY A 221 10.48 0.70 -22.20
CA GLY A 221 9.03 0.88 -22.34
C GLY A 221 8.61 1.96 -23.34
N TYR A 222 9.48 2.29 -24.32
CA TYR A 222 9.18 3.21 -25.43
C TYR A 222 8.49 4.52 -24.98
N LYS A 223 9.13 5.24 -24.05
CA LYS A 223 8.49 6.39 -23.39
C LYS A 223 8.21 7.54 -24.38
N LYS A 224 7.10 8.23 -24.15
CA LYS A 224 6.70 9.45 -24.89
C LYS A 224 7.70 10.57 -24.65
N LEU A 225 7.73 11.57 -25.54
CA LEU A 225 8.67 12.67 -25.48
C LEU A 225 8.65 13.40 -24.13
N GLU A 226 7.47 13.70 -23.60
CA GLU A 226 7.33 14.43 -22.34
C GLU A 226 7.93 13.66 -21.15
N ASN A 227 7.61 12.38 -21.02
CA ASN A 227 8.16 11.51 -19.98
C ASN A 227 9.68 11.38 -20.11
N ARG A 228 10.21 11.34 -21.35
CA ARG A 228 11.65 11.29 -21.60
C ARG A 228 12.34 12.58 -21.12
N LEU A 229 11.78 13.73 -21.45
CA LEU A 229 12.29 15.02 -20.99
C LEU A 229 12.23 15.14 -19.46
N GLN A 230 11.14 14.66 -18.85
CA GLN A 230 11.01 14.63 -17.39
C GLN A 230 12.10 13.78 -16.75
N HIS A 231 12.26 12.51 -17.16
CA HIS A 231 13.24 11.61 -16.55
C HIS A 231 14.67 12.15 -16.67
N VAL A 232 15.06 12.63 -17.86
CA VAL A 232 16.40 13.16 -18.09
C VAL A 232 16.61 14.46 -17.32
N GLY A 233 15.61 15.35 -17.31
CA GLY A 233 15.67 16.61 -16.55
C GLY A 233 15.78 16.41 -15.04
N GLN A 234 15.10 15.40 -14.49
CA GLN A 234 15.22 15.06 -13.07
C GLN A 234 16.63 14.56 -12.72
N VAL A 235 17.22 13.70 -13.55
CA VAL A 235 18.61 13.22 -13.35
C VAL A 235 19.62 14.37 -13.51
N GLU A 236 19.43 15.23 -14.52
CA GLU A 236 20.25 16.43 -14.71
C GLU A 236 20.18 17.32 -13.46
N LYS A 237 18.99 17.55 -12.91
CA LYS A 237 18.81 18.37 -11.72
C LYS A 237 19.49 17.77 -10.49
N LEU A 238 19.44 16.44 -10.31
CA LEU A 238 20.20 15.78 -9.24
C LEU A 238 21.70 16.01 -9.40
N LEU A 239 22.23 15.80 -10.60
CA LEU A 239 23.65 15.99 -10.89
C LEU A 239 24.09 17.44 -10.68
N GLU A 240 23.29 18.42 -11.11
CA GLU A 240 23.55 19.85 -10.89
C GLU A 240 23.48 20.24 -9.41
N THR A 241 22.59 19.62 -8.65
CA THR A 241 22.43 19.93 -7.22
C THR A 241 23.57 19.33 -6.39
N LEU A 242 24.00 18.11 -6.72
CA LEU A 242 25.06 17.41 -6.00
C LEU A 242 26.47 17.88 -6.41
N ASP A 243 26.67 18.14 -7.70
CA ASP A 243 27.93 18.63 -8.23
C ASP A 243 27.70 19.63 -9.40
N PRO A 244 27.46 20.92 -9.09
CA PRO A 244 27.15 21.95 -10.07
C PRO A 244 28.20 22.11 -11.18
N ASN A 245 29.48 21.86 -10.86
CA ASN A 245 30.60 22.06 -11.78
C ASN A 245 31.15 20.76 -12.36
N GLY A 246 30.55 19.63 -12.00
CA GLY A 246 30.97 18.32 -12.45
C GLY A 246 30.79 18.12 -13.95
N LYS A 247 31.67 17.29 -14.50
CA LYS A 247 31.71 17.01 -15.94
C LYS A 247 31.24 15.61 -16.29
N ASP A 248 30.95 14.78 -15.29
CA ASP A 248 30.52 13.40 -15.43
C ASP A 248 29.42 13.06 -14.40
N ILE A 249 29.19 11.76 -14.18
CA ILE A 249 28.15 11.21 -13.31
C ILE A 249 28.72 10.52 -12.06
N THR A 250 30.03 10.58 -11.84
CA THR A 250 30.72 9.83 -10.78
C THR A 250 30.30 10.28 -9.39
N ILE A 251 29.84 11.54 -9.23
CA ILE A 251 29.23 12.04 -8.00
C ILE A 251 28.11 11.13 -7.47
N LEU A 252 27.36 10.46 -8.36
CA LEU A 252 26.27 9.55 -7.96
C LEU A 252 26.78 8.28 -7.27
N GLY A 253 28.07 7.95 -7.41
CA GLY A 253 28.70 6.78 -6.79
C GLY A 253 29.34 7.08 -5.44
N GLU A 254 29.40 8.37 -5.04
CA GLU A 254 29.90 8.75 -3.73
C GLU A 254 29.03 8.18 -2.61
N GLU A 255 29.61 8.08 -1.40
CA GLU A 255 28.94 7.52 -0.22
C GLU A 255 28.33 6.13 -0.50
N PHE A 256 29.04 5.30 -1.29
CA PHE A 256 28.59 3.97 -1.71
C PHE A 256 27.24 3.97 -2.45
N GLY A 257 26.93 5.07 -3.13
CA GLY A 257 25.67 5.27 -3.86
C GLY A 257 24.57 5.95 -3.04
N ASP A 258 24.78 6.19 -1.74
CA ASP A 258 23.80 6.81 -0.86
C ASP A 258 23.77 8.35 -0.92
N ILE A 259 24.67 8.96 -1.70
CA ILE A 259 24.82 10.41 -1.84
C ILE A 259 23.50 11.13 -2.17
N VAL A 260 22.66 10.57 -3.06
CA VAL A 260 21.36 11.15 -3.43
C VAL A 260 20.41 11.10 -2.23
N TRP A 261 20.41 10.00 -1.48
CA TRP A 261 19.60 9.90 -0.27
C TRP A 261 20.05 10.93 0.77
N ASN A 262 21.35 10.93 1.10
CA ASN A 262 21.91 11.71 2.19
C ASN A 262 21.89 13.22 1.91
N LYS A 263 22.16 13.65 0.68
CA LYS A 263 22.32 15.07 0.32
C LYS A 263 21.07 15.70 -0.28
N TRP A 264 20.14 14.90 -0.79
CA TRP A 264 18.97 15.42 -1.53
C TRP A 264 17.64 14.91 -0.98
N VAL A 265 17.44 13.59 -0.86
CA VAL A 265 16.14 13.04 -0.42
C VAL A 265 15.88 13.35 1.04
N SER A 266 16.78 12.96 1.95
CA SER A 266 16.59 13.10 3.40
C SER A 266 16.40 14.56 3.84
N PRO A 267 17.17 15.55 3.34
CA PRO A 267 16.92 16.96 3.62
C PRO A 267 15.54 17.42 3.12
N HIS A 268 15.17 17.12 1.88
CA HIS A 268 13.88 17.53 1.34
C HIS A 268 12.68 16.86 2.03
N LEU A 269 12.84 15.62 2.48
CA LEU A 269 11.84 14.85 3.22
C LEU A 269 11.64 15.43 4.62
N SER A 270 12.73 15.64 5.37
CA SER A 270 12.71 16.17 6.74
C SER A 270 12.25 17.62 6.83
N GLU A 271 12.65 18.47 5.87
CA GLU A 271 12.26 19.88 5.82
C GLU A 271 10.88 20.09 5.15
N GLY A 272 10.32 19.06 4.51
CA GLY A 272 9.05 19.13 3.80
C GLY A 272 9.06 20.08 2.60
N THR A 273 10.23 20.29 1.99
CA THR A 273 10.42 21.25 0.88
C THR A 273 10.06 20.66 -0.49
N LYS A 274 9.80 19.34 -0.58
CA LYS A 274 9.25 18.67 -1.76
C LYS A 274 8.12 17.74 -1.38
N ALA A 275 7.15 17.59 -2.28
CA ALA A 275 6.08 16.61 -2.11
C ALA A 275 6.65 15.17 -2.16
N PRO A 276 6.07 14.22 -1.40
CA PRO A 276 6.54 12.82 -1.38
C PRO A 276 6.54 12.18 -2.77
N GLY A 277 5.48 12.42 -3.55
CA GLY A 277 5.37 11.93 -4.93
C GLY A 277 6.45 12.50 -5.86
N THR A 278 6.90 13.74 -5.63
CA THR A 278 8.02 14.34 -6.37
C THR A 278 9.33 13.60 -6.04
N LEU A 279 9.61 13.33 -4.77
CA LEU A 279 10.81 12.58 -4.37
C LEU A 279 10.81 11.17 -4.98
N ALA A 280 9.67 10.47 -4.91
CA ALA A 280 9.50 9.16 -5.53
C ALA A 280 9.72 9.20 -7.05
N SER A 281 9.22 10.24 -7.73
CA SER A 281 9.42 10.44 -9.18
C SER A 281 10.90 10.58 -9.55
N TYR A 282 11.66 11.38 -8.79
CA TYR A 282 13.11 11.53 -9.00
C TYR A 282 13.87 10.22 -8.77
N LEU A 283 13.51 9.44 -7.74
CA LEU A 283 14.12 8.13 -7.49
C LEU A 283 13.82 7.12 -8.60
N THR A 284 12.61 7.16 -9.17
CA THR A 284 12.26 6.35 -10.35
C THR A 284 13.08 6.73 -11.57
N SER A 285 13.32 8.02 -11.80
CA SER A 285 14.20 8.49 -12.88
C SER A 285 15.65 8.06 -12.69
N LEU A 286 16.14 8.13 -11.45
CA LEU A 286 17.48 7.68 -11.09
C LEU A 286 17.65 6.18 -11.29
N GLU A 287 16.66 5.37 -10.89
CA GLU A 287 16.67 3.92 -11.12
C GLU A 287 16.76 3.60 -12.61
N LYS A 288 15.90 4.21 -13.44
CA LYS A 288 15.95 4.03 -14.90
C LYS A 288 17.30 4.45 -15.48
N PHE A 289 17.90 5.50 -14.93
CA PHE A 289 19.22 5.96 -15.33
C PHE A 289 20.32 4.95 -14.95
N PHE A 290 20.31 4.39 -13.74
CA PHE A 290 21.27 3.36 -13.35
C PHE A 290 21.09 2.07 -14.15
N VAL A 291 19.85 1.64 -14.43
CA VAL A 291 19.58 0.51 -15.33
C VAL A 291 20.21 0.77 -16.71
N PHE A 292 20.06 1.98 -17.24
CA PHE A 292 20.69 2.39 -18.49
C PHE A 292 22.23 2.35 -18.41
N VAL A 293 22.83 2.97 -17.40
CA VAL A 293 24.28 3.09 -17.23
C VAL A 293 24.95 1.73 -17.05
N THR A 294 24.27 0.80 -16.38
CA THR A 294 24.78 -0.54 -16.04
C THR A 294 24.41 -1.61 -17.07
N SER A 295 23.59 -1.28 -18.07
CA SER A 295 23.13 -2.22 -19.10
C SER A 295 24.24 -2.59 -20.08
N ASP A 296 24.43 -3.90 -20.28
CA ASP A 296 25.32 -4.42 -21.31
C ASP A 296 24.66 -4.47 -22.70
N LYS A 297 23.33 -4.28 -22.78
CA LYS A 297 22.55 -4.33 -24.03
C LYS A 297 22.61 -3.03 -24.82
N TYR A 298 22.87 -1.90 -24.15
CA TYR A 298 23.00 -0.61 -24.81
C TYR A 298 24.44 -0.38 -25.29
N GLN A 299 24.65 0.53 -26.24
CA GLN A 299 25.96 0.85 -26.86
C GLN A 299 26.95 1.47 -25.86
N ARG A 300 27.36 0.70 -24.85
CA ARG A 300 28.23 1.13 -23.76
C ARG A 300 29.59 1.63 -24.23
N LYS A 301 30.07 1.12 -25.37
CA LYS A 301 31.30 1.57 -26.03
C LYS A 301 31.20 3.01 -26.56
N GLU A 302 30.00 3.53 -26.77
CA GLU A 302 29.76 4.92 -27.21
C GLU A 302 29.59 5.88 -26.03
N MET A 303 29.54 5.37 -24.79
CA MET A 303 29.41 6.17 -23.58
C MET A 303 30.77 6.47 -22.95
N PRO A 304 30.88 7.59 -22.20
CA PRO A 304 32.10 7.90 -21.46
C PRO A 304 32.51 6.74 -20.55
N PRO A 305 33.80 6.48 -20.37
CA PRO A 305 34.25 5.44 -19.46
C PRO A 305 33.84 5.77 -18.02
N LEU A 306 33.38 4.76 -17.29
CA LEU A 306 33.29 4.79 -15.84
C LEU A 306 34.59 4.24 -15.28
N HIS A 307 35.08 4.85 -14.22
CA HIS A 307 36.33 4.45 -13.58
C HIS A 307 36.04 3.87 -12.20
N GLY A 308 36.97 3.07 -11.67
CA GLY A 308 36.82 2.47 -10.34
C GLY A 308 35.62 1.53 -10.23
N ASN A 309 34.95 1.59 -9.06
CA ASN A 309 33.87 0.68 -8.70
C ASN A 309 32.47 1.28 -8.98
N ASP A 310 32.37 2.41 -9.68
CA ASP A 310 31.12 3.16 -9.88
C ASP A 310 30.01 2.28 -10.47
N LEU A 311 30.35 1.38 -11.39
CA LEU A 311 29.37 0.48 -11.98
C LEU A 311 28.76 -0.49 -10.97
N ASP A 312 29.58 -1.06 -10.11
CA ASP A 312 29.12 -2.01 -9.09
C ASP A 312 28.30 -1.27 -8.02
N VAL A 313 28.70 -0.04 -7.69
CA VAL A 313 27.91 0.85 -6.83
C VAL A 313 26.53 1.11 -7.45
N PHE A 314 26.46 1.55 -8.71
CA PHE A 314 25.18 1.81 -9.37
C PHE A 314 24.29 0.56 -9.43
N LYS A 315 24.85 -0.62 -9.71
CA LYS A 315 24.11 -1.89 -9.65
C LYS A 315 23.57 -2.17 -8.26
N GLY A 316 24.38 -1.97 -7.22
CA GLY A 316 23.97 -2.11 -5.83
C GLY A 316 22.83 -1.15 -5.45
N THR A 317 22.94 0.12 -5.87
CA THR A 317 21.94 1.15 -5.56
C THR A 317 20.58 0.90 -6.22
N ILE A 318 20.52 0.28 -7.41
CA ILE A 318 19.24 -0.10 -8.03
C ILE A 318 18.38 -0.92 -7.06
N ASN A 319 19.00 -1.89 -6.38
CA ASN A 319 18.30 -2.79 -5.44
C ASN A 319 17.80 -2.06 -4.18
N THR A 320 18.42 -0.94 -3.79
CA THR A 320 18.04 -0.19 -2.59
C THR A 320 16.98 0.90 -2.87
N LEU A 321 16.87 1.38 -4.12
CA LEU A 321 15.94 2.45 -4.50
C LEU A 321 14.47 2.11 -4.22
N LYS A 322 14.08 0.84 -4.34
CA LYS A 322 12.75 0.37 -3.92
C LYS A 322 12.52 0.61 -2.42
N GLY A 323 13.51 0.29 -1.59
CA GLY A 323 13.48 0.54 -0.15
C GLY A 323 13.40 2.03 0.17
N TRP A 324 14.14 2.88 -0.55
CA TRP A 324 14.11 4.33 -0.35
C TRP A 324 12.72 4.93 -0.62
N ARG A 325 12.03 4.50 -1.68
CA ARG A 325 10.65 4.92 -1.97
C ARG A 325 9.68 4.49 -0.86
N VAL A 326 9.79 3.25 -0.40
CA VAL A 326 8.99 2.75 0.73
C VAL A 326 9.23 3.55 2.01
N THR A 327 10.48 3.97 2.26
CA THR A 327 10.79 4.85 3.40
C THR A 327 10.10 6.21 3.28
N ILE A 328 10.12 6.84 2.09
CA ILE A 328 9.39 8.10 1.85
C ILE A 328 7.90 7.92 2.13
N ASP A 329 7.30 6.84 1.65
CA ASP A 329 5.87 6.56 1.88
C ASP A 329 5.55 6.37 3.36
N ASN A 330 6.37 5.60 4.08
CA ASN A 330 6.17 5.36 5.51
C ASN A 330 6.33 6.64 6.34
N GLU A 331 7.32 7.48 6.03
CA GLU A 331 7.54 8.75 6.75
C GLU A 331 6.47 9.80 6.44
N THR A 332 5.78 9.70 5.30
CA THR A 332 4.79 10.69 4.87
C THR A 332 3.35 10.21 4.97
N GLN A 333 3.15 9.00 5.48
CA GLN A 333 1.83 8.36 5.60
C GLN A 333 0.87 9.20 6.44
N ASP A 334 1.34 9.84 7.51
CA ASP A 334 0.49 10.69 8.36
C ASP A 334 0.04 11.96 7.62
N VAL A 335 0.91 12.56 6.81
CA VAL A 335 0.58 13.70 5.94
C VAL A 335 -0.45 13.30 4.90
N GLN A 336 -0.27 12.16 4.23
CA GLN A 336 -1.20 11.62 3.25
C GLN A 336 -2.58 11.35 3.88
N HIS A 337 -2.61 10.68 5.05
CA HIS A 337 -3.85 10.44 5.79
C HIS A 337 -4.53 11.75 6.23
N ARG A 338 -3.77 12.77 6.67
CA ARG A 338 -4.34 14.08 7.03
C ARG A 338 -4.93 14.82 5.84
N THR A 339 -4.35 14.69 4.65
CA THR A 339 -4.93 15.25 3.41
C THR A 339 -6.24 14.55 3.10
N HIS A 340 -6.28 13.22 3.15
CA HIS A 340 -7.50 12.46 2.94
C HIS A 340 -8.61 12.78 3.97
N LEU A 341 -8.24 13.00 5.24
CA LEU A 341 -9.18 13.45 6.27
C LEU A 341 -9.70 14.86 5.99
N ARG A 342 -8.85 15.79 5.51
CA ARG A 342 -9.29 17.14 5.11
C ARG A 342 -10.20 17.12 3.90
N GLU A 343 -9.95 16.23 2.94
CA GLU A 343 -10.86 16.01 1.81
C GLU A 343 -12.21 15.48 2.29
N CYS A 344 -12.25 14.61 3.30
CA CYS A 344 -13.52 14.17 3.90
C CYS A 344 -14.35 15.33 4.45
N ASP A 345 -13.72 16.39 4.95
CA ASP A 345 -14.41 17.58 5.47
C ASP A 345 -15.00 18.47 4.35
N THR A 346 -14.51 18.33 3.11
CA THR A 346 -15.01 19.08 1.93
C THR A 346 -15.92 18.24 1.04
N LEU A 347 -16.09 16.94 1.32
CA LEU A 347 -17.02 16.08 0.61
C LEU A 347 -18.47 16.55 0.81
N LEU A 348 -19.18 16.73 -0.29
CA LEU A 348 -20.61 17.03 -0.27
C LEU A 348 -21.38 15.87 0.36
N THR A 349 -22.11 16.17 1.43
CA THR A 349 -22.98 15.20 2.09
C THR A 349 -24.32 15.06 1.36
N GLU A 350 -25.07 13.99 1.65
CA GLU A 350 -26.45 13.86 1.15
C GLU A 350 -27.32 15.05 1.56
N THR A 351 -27.07 15.62 2.75
CA THR A 351 -27.76 16.82 3.23
C THR A 351 -27.46 18.03 2.34
N ASP A 352 -26.20 18.22 1.94
CA ASP A 352 -25.79 19.35 1.09
C ASP A 352 -26.40 19.23 -0.31
N ILE A 353 -26.44 18.01 -0.87
CA ILE A 353 -27.08 17.74 -2.16
C ILE A 353 -28.59 18.01 -2.07
N ASN A 354 -29.23 17.61 -0.97
CA ASN A 354 -30.64 17.87 -0.75
C ASN A 354 -30.93 19.38 -0.64
N LEU A 355 -30.12 20.13 0.11
CA LEU A 355 -30.25 21.59 0.22
C LEU A 355 -30.04 22.28 -1.13
N LEU A 356 -29.03 21.86 -1.89
CA LEU A 356 -28.79 22.35 -3.24
C LEU A 356 -30.01 22.12 -4.15
N SER A 357 -30.62 20.93 -4.09
CA SER A 357 -31.79 20.60 -4.90
C SER A 357 -33.03 21.45 -4.60
N GLN A 358 -33.11 22.02 -3.40
CA GLN A 358 -34.18 22.91 -2.95
C GLN A 358 -33.87 24.38 -3.24
N SER A 359 -32.64 24.72 -3.64
CA SER A 359 -32.25 26.09 -3.92
C SER A 359 -32.99 26.66 -5.14
N LYS A 360 -33.26 27.97 -5.10
CA LYS A 360 -33.93 28.67 -6.19
C LYS A 360 -33.21 28.52 -7.55
N PRO A 361 -31.87 28.67 -7.65
CA PRO A 361 -31.16 28.46 -8.90
C PRO A 361 -31.35 27.04 -9.47
N TYR A 362 -31.33 26.02 -8.59
CA TYR A 362 -31.55 24.63 -9.02
C TYR A 362 -32.97 24.42 -9.56
N ILE A 363 -33.98 24.91 -8.86
CA ILE A 363 -35.39 24.82 -9.28
C ILE A 363 -35.61 25.56 -10.60
N ASP A 364 -35.08 26.78 -10.72
CA ASP A 364 -35.24 27.61 -11.92
C ASP A 364 -34.51 27.00 -13.13
N GLY A 365 -33.32 26.43 -12.92
CA GLY A 365 -32.59 25.68 -13.95
C GLY A 365 -33.33 24.42 -14.39
N MET A 366 -33.87 23.63 -13.45
CA MET A 366 -34.65 22.43 -13.78
C MET A 366 -35.92 22.77 -14.56
N LYS A 367 -36.58 23.88 -14.20
CA LYS A 367 -37.73 24.40 -14.92
C LYS A 367 -37.35 24.82 -16.35
N ALA A 368 -36.24 25.52 -16.54
CA ALA A 368 -35.74 25.90 -17.84
C ALA A 368 -35.41 24.69 -18.72
N ILE A 369 -34.72 23.68 -18.18
CA ILE A 369 -34.44 22.41 -18.89
C ILE A 369 -35.74 21.72 -19.31
N THR A 370 -36.75 21.67 -18.43
CA THR A 370 -38.04 21.05 -18.73
C THR A 370 -38.78 21.78 -19.85
N GLN A 371 -38.72 23.12 -19.86
CA GLN A 371 -39.32 23.93 -20.92
C GLN A 371 -38.60 23.74 -22.26
N ALA A 372 -37.27 23.66 -22.27
CA ALA A 372 -36.49 23.37 -23.47
C ALA A 372 -36.82 21.98 -24.04
N LYS A 373 -36.93 20.95 -23.17
CA LYS A 373 -37.36 19.59 -23.58
C LYS A 373 -38.75 19.58 -24.22
N ALA A 374 -39.65 20.46 -23.78
CA ALA A 374 -40.97 20.64 -24.37
C ALA A 374 -40.96 21.48 -25.68
N GLY A 375 -39.78 21.78 -26.23
CA GLY A 375 -39.62 22.54 -27.48
C GLY A 375 -39.83 24.05 -27.32
N LYS A 376 -39.93 24.58 -26.10
CA LYS A 376 -40.10 26.02 -25.88
C LYS A 376 -38.77 26.75 -26.06
N ARG A 377 -38.80 27.91 -26.70
CA ARG A 377 -37.65 28.79 -26.83
C ARG A 377 -37.38 29.47 -25.48
N LEU A 378 -36.19 29.26 -24.93
CA LEU A 378 -35.78 29.85 -23.65
C LEU A 378 -35.43 31.33 -23.81
N SER A 379 -35.70 32.14 -22.78
CA SER A 379 -35.10 33.46 -22.64
C SER A 379 -33.62 33.36 -22.28
N ILE A 380 -32.87 34.46 -22.41
CA ILE A 380 -31.45 34.53 -22.02
C ILE A 380 -31.26 34.10 -20.56
N GLN A 381 -32.10 34.60 -19.64
CA GLN A 381 -32.01 34.23 -18.23
C GLN A 381 -32.27 32.73 -18.00
N GLN A 382 -33.26 32.15 -18.68
CA GLN A 382 -33.57 30.73 -18.56
C GLN A 382 -32.46 29.86 -19.14
N PHE A 383 -31.84 30.29 -20.23
CA PHE A 383 -30.67 29.64 -20.81
C PHE A 383 -29.51 29.64 -19.81
N THR A 384 -29.21 30.80 -19.20
CA THR A 384 -28.15 30.92 -18.17
C THR A 384 -28.43 29.99 -16.99
N ASN A 385 -29.66 29.99 -16.46
CA ASN A 385 -30.03 29.12 -15.34
C ASN A 385 -29.90 27.63 -15.69
N ALA A 386 -30.26 27.23 -16.92
CA ALA A 386 -30.09 25.86 -17.39
C ALA A 386 -28.61 25.49 -17.55
N ARG A 387 -27.80 26.37 -18.12
CA ARG A 387 -26.34 26.18 -18.27
C ARG A 387 -25.67 26.00 -16.92
N ASP A 388 -25.92 26.91 -15.98
CA ASP A 388 -25.27 26.92 -14.67
C ASP A 388 -25.66 25.67 -13.87
N LEU A 389 -26.93 25.25 -13.94
CA LEU A 389 -27.36 23.98 -13.35
C LEU A 389 -26.66 22.76 -13.99
N LEU A 390 -26.49 22.74 -15.30
CA LEU A 390 -25.79 21.65 -15.99
C LEU A 390 -24.31 21.58 -15.59
N LEU A 391 -23.65 22.73 -15.45
CA LEU A 391 -22.27 22.80 -14.94
C LEU A 391 -22.17 22.26 -13.52
N VAL A 392 -23.09 22.66 -12.63
CA VAL A 392 -23.13 22.13 -11.27
C VAL A 392 -23.41 20.63 -11.25
N LYS A 393 -24.34 20.14 -12.07
CA LYS A 393 -24.61 18.69 -12.17
C LYS A 393 -23.42 17.90 -12.72
N LEU A 394 -22.71 18.46 -13.69
CA LEU A 394 -21.48 17.86 -14.22
C LEU A 394 -20.40 17.83 -13.14
N ALA A 395 -20.22 18.92 -12.40
CA ALA A 395 -19.31 18.97 -11.26
C ALA A 395 -19.68 17.93 -10.21
N LEU A 396 -20.96 17.76 -9.85
CA LEU A 396 -21.40 16.71 -8.91
C LEU A 396 -21.15 15.29 -9.42
N LEU A 397 -21.21 15.07 -10.73
CA LEU A 397 -20.96 13.75 -11.33
C LEU A 397 -19.47 13.41 -11.39
N VAL A 398 -18.61 14.42 -11.55
CA VAL A 398 -17.16 14.24 -11.79
C VAL A 398 -16.33 14.48 -10.52
N ALA A 399 -16.72 15.45 -9.68
CA ALA A 399 -15.96 15.92 -8.53
C ALA A 399 -16.32 15.21 -7.21
N SER A 400 -17.24 14.25 -7.21
CA SER A 400 -17.54 13.47 -6.01
C SER A 400 -17.88 12.04 -6.37
N ARG A 401 -16.87 11.18 -6.30
CA ARG A 401 -17.11 9.85 -5.72
C ARG A 401 -17.26 10.10 -4.22
N PRO A 402 -18.47 10.10 -3.62
CA PRO A 402 -18.53 9.83 -2.20
C PRO A 402 -17.83 8.47 -2.01
N ALA A 403 -16.87 8.40 -1.10
CA ALA A 403 -16.17 7.17 -0.77
C ALA A 403 -17.17 6.00 -0.74
N ARG A 404 -17.06 5.07 -1.70
CA ARG A 404 -17.95 3.91 -1.83
C ARG A 404 -17.27 2.66 -1.32
#